data_AF-A0A2N5MBX8-F1
#
_entry.id   AF-A0A2N5MBX8-F1
#
_cell.length_a   1.000
_cell.length_b   1.000
_cell.length_c   1.000
_cell.angle_alpha   90.00
_cell.angle_beta   90.00
_cell.angle_gamma   90.00
#
_symmetry.space_group_name_H-M   'P 1'
#
loop_
_entity.id
_entity.type
_entity.pdbx_description
1 polymer ?
#
loop_
_entity_poly.entity_id
_entity_poly.type
_entity_poly.pdbx_seq_one_letter_code
_entity_poly.pdbx_strand_id
1 'polypeptide(L)'
;MGLIWFMSSNPDDMVVQLNSSKVDAYFKESLHLIEFAILYVLFAAALKVHGRLTPALNIAAAAAACLNGVLDEIHQSFVPSRSSSLIDVAKDIIGVTVAYWIISKRKKPVR
;
A
#
# COMPACT_ATOMS: atom_id res chain seq x y z
N MET A 1 -0.97 8.28 7.36
CA MET A 1 0.17 7.60 8.01
C MET A 1 -0.15 7.18 9.43
N GLY A 2 -0.64 8.05 10.32
CA GLY A 2 -0.93 7.64 11.71
C GLY A 2 -1.84 6.42 11.88
N LEU A 3 -2.88 6.29 11.04
CA LEU A 3 -3.76 5.11 11.07
C LEU A 3 -3.08 3.83 10.56
N ILE A 4 -2.26 3.96 9.50
CA ILE A 4 -1.49 2.85 8.90
C ILE A 4 -0.52 2.30 9.94
N TRP A 5 0.25 3.17 10.59
CA TRP A 5 1.19 2.77 11.63
C TRP A 5 0.52 2.19 12.87
N PHE A 6 -0.63 2.73 13.28
CA PHE A 6 -1.41 2.19 14.38
C PHE A 6 -1.96 0.78 14.07
N MET A 7 -2.43 0.55 12.83
CA MET A 7 -2.91 -0.76 12.40
C MET A 7 -1.77 -1.77 12.20
N SER A 8 -0.63 -1.32 11.65
CA SER A 8 0.62 -2.10 11.47
C SER A 8 1.23 -2.53 12.82
N SER A 9 1.12 -1.69 13.86
CA SER A 9 1.61 -2.00 15.21
C SER A 9 0.78 -3.03 15.99
N ASN A 10 -0.41 -3.41 15.51
CA ASN A 10 -1.23 -4.38 16.23
C ASN A 10 -0.70 -5.81 16.00
N PRO A 11 -0.69 -6.65 17.06
CA PRO A 11 -0.40 -8.08 16.95
C PRO A 11 -1.42 -8.77 16.05
N ASP A 12 -0.91 -9.66 15.20
CA ASP A 12 -1.65 -10.43 14.21
C ASP A 12 -2.71 -11.36 14.81
N ASP A 13 -2.68 -11.58 16.12
CA ASP A 13 -3.56 -12.45 16.92
C ASP A 13 -4.85 -11.78 17.43
N MET A 14 -5.09 -10.50 17.13
CA MET A 14 -6.18 -9.73 17.77
C MET A 14 -7.59 -9.86 17.15
N VAL A 15 -7.75 -10.39 15.94
CA VAL A 15 -9.06 -10.34 15.23
C VAL A 15 -9.57 -11.67 14.66
N VAL A 16 -8.69 -12.61 14.31
CA VAL A 16 -9.08 -13.90 13.72
C VAL A 16 -8.11 -14.98 14.20
N GLN A 17 -8.61 -15.98 14.95
CA GLN A 17 -7.89 -17.22 15.23
C GLN A 17 -8.39 -18.30 14.27
N LEU A 18 -7.87 -18.34 13.05
CA LEU A 18 -8.06 -19.50 12.20
C LEU A 18 -7.06 -20.57 12.64
N ASN A 19 -7.56 -21.78 12.88
CA ASN A 19 -6.86 -22.99 13.35
C ASN A 19 -5.76 -23.51 12.37
N SER A 20 -5.21 -22.64 11.51
CA SER A 20 -4.22 -22.94 10.47
C SER A 20 -3.26 -21.76 10.33
N SER A 21 -2.19 -21.81 11.12
CA SER A 21 -1.22 -20.73 11.35
C SER A 21 -0.57 -20.11 10.11
N LYS A 22 -0.53 -20.80 8.96
CA LYS A 22 0.10 -20.30 7.74
C LYS A 22 -0.86 -19.52 6.83
N VAL A 23 -2.11 -19.94 6.72
CA VAL A 23 -3.10 -19.29 5.84
C VAL A 23 -3.46 -17.92 6.39
N ASP A 24 -3.56 -17.82 7.71
CA ASP A 24 -3.89 -16.57 8.40
C ASP A 24 -2.75 -15.54 8.29
N ALA A 25 -1.49 -16.00 8.33
CA ALA A 25 -0.31 -15.18 8.07
C ALA A 25 -0.28 -14.67 6.62
N TYR A 26 -0.47 -15.56 5.63
CA TYR A 26 -0.50 -15.16 4.21
C TYR A 26 -1.67 -14.21 3.88
N PHE A 27 -2.84 -14.42 4.48
CA PHE A 27 -3.99 -13.54 4.25
C PHE A 27 -3.77 -12.14 4.83
N LYS A 28 -3.17 -12.05 6.03
CA LYS A 28 -2.78 -10.78 6.65
C LYS A 28 -1.64 -10.07 5.91
N GLU A 29 -0.65 -10.81 5.41
CA GLU A 29 0.40 -10.27 4.53
C GLU A 29 -0.19 -9.73 3.21
N SER A 30 -1.22 -10.39 2.66
CA SER A 30 -1.86 -9.93 1.42
C SER A 30 -2.73 -8.68 1.58
N LEU A 31 -3.08 -8.29 2.82
CA LEU A 31 -3.80 -7.04 3.11
C LEU A 31 -2.91 -5.81 2.93
N HIS A 32 -1.61 -5.90 3.22
CA HIS A 32 -0.65 -4.81 2.98
C HIS A 32 -0.48 -4.50 1.48
N LEU A 33 -0.55 -5.52 0.63
CA LEU A 33 -0.50 -5.39 -0.84
C LEU A 33 -1.54 -4.39 -1.37
N ILE A 34 -2.72 -4.34 -0.75
CA ILE A 34 -3.84 -3.47 -1.14
C ILE A 34 -3.71 -2.08 -0.50
N GLU A 35 -3.09 -1.98 0.68
CA GLU A 35 -3.00 -0.75 1.47
C GLU A 35 -2.22 0.35 0.72
N PHE A 36 -1.04 0.04 0.19
CA PHE A 36 -0.24 1.05 -0.53
C PHE A 36 -0.81 1.38 -1.92
N ALA A 37 -1.52 0.44 -2.54
CA ALA A 37 -2.30 0.73 -3.75
C ALA A 37 -3.43 1.73 -3.46
N ILE A 38 -4.15 1.56 -2.35
CA ILE A 38 -5.17 2.52 -1.89
C ILE A 38 -4.53 3.88 -1.58
N LEU A 39 -3.39 3.90 -0.89
CA LEU A 39 -2.66 5.12 -0.58
C LEU A 39 -2.29 5.91 -1.85
N TYR A 40 -1.79 5.23 -2.87
CA TYR A 40 -1.53 5.87 -4.17
C TYR A 40 -2.82 6.44 -4.78
N VAL A 41 -3.92 5.68 -4.77
CA VAL A 41 -5.21 6.16 -5.29
C VAL A 41 -5.68 7.42 -4.54
N LEU A 42 -5.48 7.49 -3.22
CA LEU A 42 -5.83 8.67 -2.43
C LEU A 42 -4.96 9.88 -2.81
N PHE A 43 -3.66 9.71 -3.02
CA PHE A 43 -2.80 10.80 -3.50
C PHE A 43 -3.21 11.26 -4.91
N ALA A 44 -3.46 10.33 -5.82
CA ALA A 44 -3.92 10.65 -7.18
C ALA A 44 -5.29 11.34 -7.16
N ALA A 45 -6.21 10.90 -6.30
CA ALA A 45 -7.52 11.52 -6.11
C ALA A 45 -7.40 12.94 -5.56
N ALA A 46 -6.57 13.16 -4.53
CA ALA A 46 -6.32 14.48 -3.97
C ALA A 46 -5.74 15.44 -5.03
N LEU A 47 -4.72 15.01 -5.77
CA LEU A 47 -4.14 15.78 -6.88
C LEU A 47 -5.17 16.10 -7.97
N LYS A 48 -6.06 15.15 -8.27
CA LYS A 48 -7.14 15.33 -9.25
C LYS A 48 -8.20 16.34 -8.79
N VAL A 49 -8.63 16.26 -7.53
CA VAL A 49 -9.61 17.20 -6.93
C VAL A 49 -9.07 18.62 -6.95
N HIS A 50 -7.78 18.81 -6.70
CA HIS A 50 -7.14 20.13 -6.77
C HIS A 50 -6.75 20.57 -8.19
N GLY A 51 -7.11 19.81 -9.24
CA GLY A 51 -6.76 20.13 -10.64
C GLY A 51 -5.26 20.08 -10.95
N ARG A 52 -4.45 19.49 -10.06
CA ARG A 52 -2.99 19.43 -10.11
C ARG A 52 -2.46 18.07 -10.60
N LEU A 53 -3.32 17.20 -11.14
CA LEU A 53 -2.90 15.89 -11.63
C LEU A 53 -2.13 16.04 -12.95
N THR A 54 -0.86 16.39 -12.85
CA THR A 54 0.11 16.36 -13.95
C THR A 54 0.80 14.99 -14.00
N PRO A 55 1.36 14.56 -15.15
CA PRO A 55 2.11 13.31 -15.23
C PRO A 55 3.25 13.23 -14.23
N ALA A 56 3.98 14.34 -14.01
CA ALA A 56 5.07 14.42 -13.04
C ALA A 56 4.57 14.22 -11.60
N LEU A 57 3.45 14.87 -11.22
CA LEU A 57 2.88 14.71 -9.88
C LEU A 57 2.25 13.33 -9.68
N ASN A 58 1.75 12.71 -10.73
CA ASN A 58 1.24 11.33 -10.68
C ASN A 58 2.37 10.32 -10.43
N ILE A 59 3.53 10.50 -11.08
CA ILE A 59 4.74 9.70 -10.82
C ILE A 59 5.25 9.95 -9.40
N ALA A 60 5.30 11.22 -8.96
CA ALA A 60 5.71 11.56 -7.60
C ALA A 60 4.79 10.94 -6.54
N ALA A 61 3.47 10.90 -6.78
CA ALA A 61 2.50 10.25 -5.90
C ALA A 61 2.72 8.72 -5.84
N ALA A 62 3.00 8.08 -6.97
CA ALA A 62 3.33 6.65 -7.00
C ALA A 62 4.64 6.36 -6.25
N ALA A 63 5.68 7.16 -6.49
CA ALA A 63 6.96 7.03 -5.78
C ALA A 63 6.79 7.22 -4.27
N ALA A 64 6.00 8.22 -3.85
CA ALA A 64 5.69 8.45 -2.44
C ALA A 64 4.94 7.26 -1.82
N ALA A 65 3.98 6.65 -2.52
CA ALA A 65 3.28 5.47 -2.04
C ALA A 65 4.23 4.26 -1.88
N CYS A 66 5.09 3.99 -2.86
CA CYS A 66 6.10 2.93 -2.77
C CYS A 66 7.09 3.15 -1.60
N LEU A 67 7.54 4.40 -1.40
CA LEU A 67 8.41 4.74 -0.28
C LEU A 67 7.73 4.49 1.07
N ASN A 68 6.43 4.72 1.17
CA ASN A 68 5.68 4.41 2.39
C ASN A 68 5.59 2.90 2.63
N GLY A 69 5.47 2.06 1.60
CA GLY A 69 5.54 0.60 1.74
C GLY A 69 6.89 0.13 2.26
N VAL A 70 7.98 0.65 1.70
CA VAL A 70 9.34 0.37 2.19
C VAL A 70 9.52 0.80 3.65
N LEU A 71 9.02 1.98 4.03
CA LEU A 71 9.09 2.46 5.40
C LEU A 71 8.25 1.63 6.37
N ASP A 72 7.12 1.10 5.94
CA ASP A 72 6.29 0.22 6.77
C ASP A 72 6.98 -1.13 7.00
N GLU A 73 7.58 -1.74 5.97
CA GLU A 73 8.38 -2.96 6.13
C GLU A 73 9.58 -2.76 7.05
N ILE A 74 10.26 -1.61 6.94
CA ILE A 74 11.32 -1.25 7.90
C ILE A 74 10.73 -1.12 9.31
N HIS A 75 9.58 -0.48 9.47
CA HIS A 75 8.91 -0.36 10.78
C HIS A 75 8.52 -1.73 11.35
N GLN A 76 7.94 -2.62 10.53
CA GLN A 76 7.57 -3.98 10.91
C GLN A 76 8.79 -4.82 11.30
N SER A 77 9.96 -4.59 10.70
CA SER A 77 11.21 -5.27 11.11
C SER A 77 11.62 -4.97 12.56
N PHE A 78 11.12 -3.88 13.17
CA PHE A 78 11.33 -3.55 14.57
C PHE A 78 10.21 -4.06 15.50
N VAL A 79 9.14 -4.66 14.97
CA VAL A 79 8.00 -5.18 15.73
C VAL A 79 8.19 -6.69 15.96
N PRO A 80 8.46 -7.14 17.20
CA PRO A 80 8.55 -8.56 17.51
C PRO A 80 7.18 -9.23 17.30
N SER A 81 7.15 -10.33 16.53
CA SER A 81 5.98 -11.11 16.04
C SER A 81 5.65 -10.93 14.55
N ARG A 82 6.22 -9.93 13.86
CA ARG A 82 6.00 -9.72 12.43
C ARG A 82 7.12 -10.31 11.57
N SER A 83 6.73 -10.84 10.42
CA SER A 83 7.66 -11.31 9.37
C SER A 83 7.79 -10.22 8.32
N SER A 84 8.89 -9.44 8.36
CA SER A 84 9.23 -8.50 7.29
C SER A 84 10.05 -9.22 6.21
N SER A 85 9.68 -9.10 4.94
CA SER A 85 10.42 -9.70 3.83
C SER A 85 10.60 -8.74 2.66
N LEU A 86 11.72 -8.89 1.94
CA LEU A 86 11.93 -8.20 0.67
C LEU A 86 10.84 -8.54 -0.38
N ILE A 87 10.18 -9.69 -0.20
CA ILE A 87 9.05 -10.11 -1.04
C ILE A 87 7.84 -9.18 -0.82
N ASP A 88 7.65 -8.67 0.39
CA ASP A 88 6.51 -7.80 0.74
C ASP A 88 6.69 -6.40 0.17
N VAL A 89 7.91 -5.85 0.22
CA VAL A 89 8.27 -4.63 -0.53
C VAL A 89 7.96 -4.77 -2.04
N ALA A 90 8.28 -5.93 -2.63
CA ALA A 90 8.00 -6.18 -4.05
C ALA A 90 6.49 -6.23 -4.34
N LYS A 91 5.70 -6.85 -3.44
CA LYS A 91 4.23 -6.88 -3.54
C LYS A 91 3.64 -5.46 -3.52
N ASP A 92 4.10 -4.59 -2.63
CA ASP A 92 3.62 -3.21 -2.52
C ASP A 92 3.89 -2.40 -3.79
N ILE A 93 5.11 -2.52 -4.33
CA ILE A 93 5.49 -1.86 -5.59
C ILE A 93 4.61 -2.35 -6.74
N ILE A 94 4.30 -3.65 -6.80
CA ILE A 94 3.39 -4.21 -7.81
C ILE A 94 1.99 -3.61 -7.66
N GLY A 95 1.44 -3.56 -6.44
CA GLY A 95 0.13 -2.97 -6.16
C GLY A 95 0.02 -1.52 -6.62
N VAL A 96 1.01 -0.69 -6.26
CA VAL A 96 1.10 0.71 -6.69
C VAL A 96 1.23 0.82 -8.22
N THR A 97 2.04 -0.02 -8.85
CA THR A 97 2.25 -0.02 -10.31
C THR A 97 0.96 -0.35 -11.07
N VAL A 98 0.21 -1.36 -10.60
CA VAL A 98 -1.09 -1.74 -11.18
C VAL A 98 -2.09 -0.59 -11.07
N ALA A 99 -2.19 0.03 -9.89
CA ALA A 99 -3.08 1.17 -9.68
C ALA A 99 -2.67 2.38 -10.55
N TYR A 100 -1.37 2.66 -10.66
CA TYR A 100 -0.84 3.72 -11.52
C TYR A 100 -1.20 3.49 -12.98
N TRP A 101 -1.08 2.25 -13.46
CA TRP A 101 -1.45 1.90 -14.82
C TRP A 101 -2.94 2.13 -15.10
N ILE A 102 -3.81 1.72 -14.17
CA ILE A 102 -5.27 1.93 -14.28
C ILE A 102 -5.61 3.42 -14.37
N ILE A 103 -5.01 4.26 -13.51
CA ILE A 103 -5.26 5.71 -13.52
C ILE A 103 -4.70 6.35 -14.79
N SER A 104 -3.51 5.95 -15.22
CA SER A 104 -2.86 6.49 -16.43
C SER A 104 -3.57 6.09 -17.73
N LYS A 105 -4.26 4.94 -17.74
CA LYS A 105 -5.06 4.46 -18.88
C LYS A 105 -6.45 5.08 -18.98
N ARG A 106 -6.94 5.76 -17.93
CA ARG A 106 -8.19 6.54 -18.02
C ARG A 106 -7.95 7.77 -18.91
N LYS A 107 -8.09 7.59 -20.24
CA LYS A 107 -8.17 8.68 -21.21
C LYS A 107 -9.23 9.69 -20.73
N LYS A 108 -8.93 10.99 -20.87
CA LYS A 108 -9.90 12.07 -20.63
C LYS A 108 -11.20 11.72 -21.38
N PRO A 109 -12.39 11.85 -20.76
CA PRO A 109 -13.63 11.77 -21.54
C PRO A 109 -13.51 12.81 -22.65
N VAL A 110 -13.63 12.35 -23.89
CA VAL A 110 -13.75 13.22 -25.06
C VAL A 110 -15.00 14.06 -24.80
N ARG A 111 -14.81 15.36 -24.59
CA ARG A 111 -15.89 16.35 -24.56
C ARG A 111 -16.15 16.80 -25.99
#